data_AF-A0A1X0QXC8-F1
#
_entry.id   AF-A0A1X0QXC8-F1
#
_cell.length_a   1.000
_cell.length_b   1.000
_cell.length_c   1.000
_cell.angle_alpha   90.00
_cell.angle_beta   90.00
_cell.angle_gamma   90.00
#
_symmetry.space_group_name_H-M   'P 1'
#
loop_
_entity.id
_entity.type
_entity.pdbx_description
1 polymer ?
#
loop_
_entity_poly.entity_id
_entity_poly.type
_entity_poly.pdbx_seq_one_letter_code
_entity_poly.pdbx_strand_id
1 'polypeptide(L)'
;MNIQFLFENGKGSVVDEYGRPEPMNYIVDEEQFRLEMLNSHTQYLAQLSLASEKEVEVMQIEKEAKPSSDIKMKETLVKRSYTRYSDQDKVRFFKLMFEKCLSAAAAAKQLRIHVRTAQNWAKQYEKDPDSIFQNRRKTSHPCILHEDYKSVILEYIDENPSVVLDEVMKKLKQIFTELKVSKSTLFDFVKEHCNLSLKKARLQPIDRNSEEKIQERLD
;
A
#
# COMPACT_ATOMS: atom_id res chain seq x y z
N MET A 1 -35.80 26.28 -6.94
CA MET A 1 -34.43 25.87 -6.60
C MET A 1 -33.80 26.99 -5.79
N ASN A 2 -33.70 26.83 -4.48
CA ASN A 2 -33.02 27.80 -3.62
C ASN A 2 -31.60 27.27 -3.40
N ILE A 3 -30.61 27.92 -3.98
CA ILE A 3 -29.19 27.55 -3.83
C ILE A 3 -28.64 28.43 -2.72
N GLN A 4 -28.14 27.82 -1.66
CA GLN A 4 -27.63 28.52 -0.49
C GLN A 4 -26.13 28.25 -0.40
N PHE A 5 -25.32 29.31 -0.44
CA PHE A 5 -23.86 29.22 -0.42
C PHE A 5 -23.34 29.32 1.02
N LEU A 6 -22.42 28.42 1.39
CA LEU A 6 -21.74 28.41 2.69
C LEU A 6 -20.25 28.72 2.51
N PHE A 7 -19.68 29.52 3.41
CA PHE A 7 -18.25 29.86 3.38
C PHE A 7 -17.64 29.93 4.79
N GLU A 8 -16.33 29.73 4.88
CA GLU A 8 -15.59 29.73 6.14
C GLU A 8 -15.18 31.17 6.51
N ASN A 9 -15.61 31.66 7.68
CA ASN A 9 -15.42 33.05 8.08
C ASN A 9 -14.03 33.37 8.64
N GLY A 10 -12.95 32.74 8.15
CA GLY A 10 -11.57 33.02 8.58
C GLY A 10 -11.25 32.78 10.07
N LYS A 11 -12.25 32.45 10.89
CA LYS A 11 -12.15 32.09 12.32
C LYS A 11 -12.39 30.60 12.55
N GLY A 12 -12.46 29.81 11.47
CA GLY A 12 -12.72 28.37 11.51
C GLY A 12 -14.19 27.98 11.69
N SER A 13 -15.13 28.93 11.58
CA SER A 13 -16.58 28.65 11.62
C SER A 13 -17.21 28.85 10.24
N VAL A 14 -18.02 27.88 9.81
CA VAL A 14 -18.78 27.93 8.55
C VAL A 14 -20.08 28.69 8.79
N VAL A 15 -20.37 29.65 7.91
CA VAL A 15 -21.54 30.54 8.02
C VAL A 15 -22.30 30.61 6.69
N ASP A 16 -23.59 30.91 6.76
CA ASP A 16 -24.45 31.15 5.60
C ASP A 16 -24.28 32.56 5.01
N GLU A 17 -25.00 32.85 3.92
CA GLU A 17 -25.06 34.17 3.27
C GLU A 17 -25.49 35.31 4.22
N TYR A 18 -26.14 34.98 5.34
CA TYR A 18 -26.59 35.91 6.36
C TYR A 18 -25.65 35.97 7.57
N GLY A 19 -24.51 35.29 7.52
CA GLY A 19 -23.50 35.25 8.58
C GLY A 19 -23.92 34.46 9.82
N ARG A 20 -24.98 33.64 9.72
CA ARG A 20 -25.44 32.80 10.83
C ARG A 20 -24.63 31.50 10.90
N PRO A 21 -24.16 31.11 12.10
CA PRO A 21 -23.52 29.83 12.30
C PRO A 21 -24.58 28.72 12.29
N GLU A 22 -24.56 27.87 11.26
CA GLU A 22 -25.35 26.62 11.28
C GLU A 22 -24.56 25.52 12.02
N PRO A 23 -25.16 24.88 13.04
CA PRO A 23 -24.55 23.72 13.67
C PRO A 23 -24.53 22.53 12.69
N MET A 24 -23.45 21.73 12.70
CA MET A 24 -23.25 20.57 11.81
C MET A 24 -23.27 19.26 12.62
N ASN A 25 -23.92 18.20 12.12
CA ASN A 25 -23.91 16.87 12.73
C ASN A 25 -22.82 15.97 12.12
N TYR A 26 -22.24 15.06 12.92
CA TYR A 26 -21.29 14.05 12.47
C TYR A 26 -21.99 12.72 12.15
N ILE A 27 -21.71 12.15 10.98
CA ILE A 27 -22.10 10.78 10.64
C ILE A 27 -20.83 9.98 10.38
N VAL A 28 -20.72 8.83 11.03
CA VAL A 28 -19.59 7.91 10.91
C VAL A 28 -19.87 6.96 9.73
N ASP A 29 -18.96 6.88 8.75
CA ASP A 29 -19.10 5.95 7.60
C ASP A 29 -19.06 4.49 8.13
N GLU A 30 -20.23 3.91 8.40
CA GLU A 30 -20.41 2.47 8.63
C GLU A 30 -20.58 1.69 7.32
N GLU A 31 -21.00 2.37 6.25
CA GLU A 31 -21.48 1.71 5.02
C GLU A 31 -20.39 1.37 3.99
N GLN A 32 -19.14 1.79 4.19
CA GLN A 32 -18.10 1.61 3.16
C GLN A 32 -17.62 0.16 3.04
N PHE A 33 -18.04 -0.73 3.94
CA PHE A 33 -17.81 -2.16 3.86
C PHE A 33 -19.14 -2.90 3.98
N ARG A 34 -19.87 -3.04 2.87
CA ARG A 34 -20.89 -4.09 2.79
C ARG A 34 -20.18 -5.43 2.98
N LEU A 35 -20.40 -6.08 4.12
CA LEU A 35 -19.93 -7.43 4.35
C LEU A 35 -20.65 -8.34 3.36
N GLU A 36 -19.96 -8.70 2.28
CA GLU A 36 -20.46 -9.67 1.33
C GLU A 36 -20.29 -11.07 1.95
N MET A 37 -21.36 -11.86 1.90
CA MET A 37 -21.34 -13.23 2.41
C MET A 37 -20.33 -14.03 1.58
N LEU A 38 -19.33 -14.64 2.23
CA LEU A 38 -18.32 -15.43 1.52
C LEU A 38 -19.01 -16.54 0.71
N ASN A 39 -18.59 -16.70 -0.55
CA ASN A 39 -19.03 -17.83 -1.36
C ASN A 39 -18.69 -19.14 -0.65
N SER A 40 -19.68 -20.02 -0.58
CA SER A 40 -19.45 -21.39 -0.11
C SER A 40 -18.47 -22.12 -1.04
N HIS A 41 -17.74 -23.10 -0.51
CA HIS A 41 -16.77 -23.89 -1.28
C HIS A 41 -17.38 -24.51 -2.56
N THR A 42 -18.65 -24.91 -2.51
CA THR A 42 -19.38 -25.46 -3.66
C THR A 42 -19.67 -24.43 -4.74
N GLN A 43 -20.00 -23.18 -4.36
CA GLN A 43 -20.18 -22.07 -5.32
C GLN A 43 -18.87 -21.72 -6.03
N TYR A 44 -17.75 -21.75 -5.30
CA TYR A 44 -16.42 -21.53 -5.89
C TYR A 44 -16.09 -22.58 -6.96
N LEU A 45 -16.32 -23.86 -6.66
CA LEU A 45 -16.10 -24.94 -7.63
C LEU A 45 -16.99 -24.81 -8.87
N ALA A 46 -18.26 -24.42 -8.70
CA ALA A 46 -19.17 -24.22 -9.83
C ALA A 46 -18.72 -23.07 -10.75
N GLN A 47 -18.21 -21.97 -10.19
CA GLN A 47 -17.66 -20.86 -10.97
C GLN A 47 -16.36 -21.24 -11.70
N LEU A 48 -15.51 -22.06 -11.09
CA LEU A 48 -14.29 -22.59 -11.70
C LEU A 48 -14.57 -23.43 -12.96
N SER A 49 -15.55 -24.33 -12.89
CA SER A 49 -15.94 -25.14 -14.05
C SER A 49 -16.44 -24.26 -15.20
N LEU A 50 -17.26 -23.27 -14.89
CA LEU A 50 -17.87 -22.37 -15.87
C LEU A 50 -16.84 -21.39 -16.50
N ALA A 51 -15.75 -21.09 -15.80
CA ALA A 51 -14.62 -20.33 -16.34
C ALA A 51 -13.75 -21.18 -17.29
N SER A 52 -13.54 -22.46 -16.96
CA SER A 52 -12.74 -23.37 -17.79
C SER A 52 -13.37 -23.67 -19.15
N GLU A 53 -14.70 -23.77 -19.22
CA GLU A 53 -15.41 -24.00 -20.48
C GLU A 53 -15.28 -22.81 -21.44
N LYS A 54 -15.25 -21.58 -20.91
CA LYS A 54 -15.07 -20.35 -21.71
C LYS A 54 -13.64 -20.21 -22.26
N GLU A 55 -12.62 -20.59 -21.49
CA GLU A 55 -11.23 -20.57 -21.97
C GLU A 55 -10.97 -21.58 -23.08
N VAL A 56 -11.62 -22.75 -23.02
CA VAL A 56 -11.52 -23.79 -24.06
C VAL A 56 -12.19 -23.36 -25.36
N GLU A 57 -13.29 -22.62 -25.29
CA GLU A 57 -14.00 -22.07 -26.46
C GLU A 57 -13.18 -20.95 -27.15
N VAL A 58 -12.54 -20.08 -26.39
CA VAL A 58 -11.66 -19.01 -26.93
C VAL A 58 -10.41 -19.58 -27.62
N MET A 59 -9.79 -20.63 -27.07
CA MET A 59 -8.61 -21.25 -27.67
C MET A 59 -8.87 -22.00 -28.99
N GLN A 60 -10.12 -22.37 -29.28
CA GLN A 60 -10.48 -23.04 -30.54
C GLN A 60 -10.66 -22.05 -31.70
N ILE A 61 -11.08 -20.82 -31.40
CA ILE A 61 -11.30 -19.76 -32.41
C ILE A 61 -9.97 -19.17 -32.90
N GLU A 62 -8.93 -19.13 -32.07
CA GLU A 62 -7.65 -18.48 -32.43
C GLU A 62 -6.71 -19.34 -33.30
N LYS A 63 -6.99 -20.63 -33.51
CA LYS A 63 -6.09 -21.55 -34.23
C LYS A 63 -6.22 -21.56 -35.76
N GLU A 64 -7.18 -20.84 -36.34
CA GLU A 64 -7.44 -20.85 -37.81
C GLU A 64 -6.81 -19.71 -38.61
N ALA A 65 -6.01 -18.81 -38.01
CA ALA A 65 -5.33 -17.74 -38.75
C ALA A 65 -3.83 -18.06 -38.98
N LYS A 66 -3.44 -18.26 -40.25
CA LYS A 66 -2.03 -18.35 -40.71
C LYS A 66 -1.62 -17.09 -41.51
N PRO A 67 -0.30 -16.83 -41.67
CA PRO A 67 0.31 -15.56 -41.28
C PRO A 67 0.75 -14.68 -42.47
N SER A 68 0.95 -13.38 -42.25
CA SER A 68 1.60 -12.51 -43.23
C SER A 68 2.57 -11.47 -42.62
N SER A 69 3.81 -11.57 -43.14
CA SER A 69 4.81 -10.55 -43.45
C SER A 69 5.19 -9.45 -42.44
N ASP A 70 6.45 -9.55 -42.01
CA ASP A 70 7.48 -8.49 -41.93
C ASP A 70 7.05 -7.06 -41.57
N ILE A 71 7.32 -6.69 -40.31
CA ILE A 71 7.51 -5.30 -39.92
C ILE A 71 8.78 -5.19 -39.07
N LYS A 72 9.82 -4.64 -39.69
CA LYS A 72 11.08 -4.19 -39.09
C LYS A 72 10.77 -3.05 -38.09
N MET A 73 10.66 -3.36 -36.80
CA MET A 73 10.52 -2.33 -35.77
C MET A 73 11.89 -1.82 -35.31
N LYS A 74 12.06 -0.50 -35.48
CA LYS A 74 13.18 0.33 -35.03
C LYS A 74 13.44 0.16 -33.53
N GLU A 75 14.74 0.15 -33.21
CA GLU A 75 15.34 0.26 -31.88
C GLU A 75 14.54 1.19 -30.96
N THR A 76 13.74 0.59 -30.08
CA THR A 76 13.32 1.23 -28.85
C THR A 76 14.40 0.96 -27.82
N LEU A 77 14.91 2.03 -27.20
CA LEU A 77 15.96 2.01 -26.18
C LEU A 77 15.64 0.93 -25.12
N VAL A 78 16.34 -0.20 -25.20
CA VAL A 78 16.29 -1.26 -24.22
C VAL A 78 16.83 -0.68 -22.92
N LYS A 79 15.91 -0.26 -22.04
CA LYS A 79 16.20 -0.09 -20.61
C LYS A 79 16.97 -1.34 -20.20
N ARG A 80 18.23 -1.20 -19.77
CA ARG A 80 19.09 -2.34 -19.41
C ARG A 80 18.28 -3.28 -18.52
N SER A 81 17.93 -4.45 -19.04
CA SER A 81 17.23 -5.46 -18.26
C SER A 81 18.15 -5.86 -17.12
N TYR A 82 17.69 -5.68 -15.89
CA TYR A 82 18.48 -6.06 -14.72
C TYR A 82 18.62 -7.58 -14.71
N THR A 83 19.85 -8.09 -14.83
CA THR A 83 20.11 -9.52 -14.73
C THR A 83 19.93 -9.96 -13.28
N ARG A 84 18.84 -10.68 -13.00
CA ARG A 84 18.56 -11.25 -11.69
C ARG A 84 19.18 -12.64 -11.60
N TYR A 85 20.06 -12.85 -10.63
CA TYR A 85 20.63 -14.15 -10.31
C TYR A 85 19.86 -14.80 -9.16
N SER A 86 19.64 -16.11 -9.27
CA SER A 86 19.01 -16.92 -8.24
C SER A 86 20.04 -17.39 -7.20
N ASP A 87 19.57 -17.87 -6.05
CA ASP A 87 20.46 -18.50 -5.06
C ASP A 87 21.06 -19.81 -5.60
N GLN A 88 20.41 -20.47 -6.56
CA GLN A 88 20.95 -21.63 -7.24
C GLN A 88 22.18 -21.28 -8.09
N ASP A 89 22.20 -20.09 -8.71
CA ASP A 89 23.35 -19.60 -9.47
C ASP A 89 24.56 -19.35 -8.54
N LYS A 90 24.30 -18.82 -7.34
CA LYS A 90 25.33 -18.66 -6.29
C LYS A 90 25.89 -20.00 -5.86
N VAL A 91 25.03 -21.00 -5.59
CA VAL A 91 25.46 -22.35 -5.20
C VAL A 91 26.33 -22.99 -6.28
N ARG A 92 25.91 -22.93 -7.55
CA ARG A 92 26.70 -23.45 -8.68
C ARG A 92 28.05 -22.74 -8.80
N PHE A 93 28.08 -21.42 -8.58
CA PHE A 93 29.31 -20.64 -8.58
C PHE A 93 30.27 -21.09 -7.48
N PHE A 94 29.81 -21.18 -6.22
CA PHE A 94 30.66 -21.62 -5.12
C PHE A 94 31.10 -23.08 -5.24
N LYS A 95 30.24 -23.95 -5.80
CA LYS A 95 30.62 -25.32 -6.14
C LYS A 95 31.81 -25.36 -7.09
N LEU A 96 31.79 -24.56 -8.16
CA LEU A 96 32.91 -24.45 -9.10
C LEU A 96 34.17 -23.84 -8.48
N MET A 97 34.01 -22.86 -7.58
CA MET A 97 35.13 -22.24 -6.86
C MET A 97 35.83 -23.23 -5.93
N PHE A 98 35.08 -23.97 -5.11
CA PHE A 98 35.65 -24.85 -4.08
C PHE A 98 36.01 -26.24 -4.58
N GLU A 99 35.13 -26.90 -5.35
CA GLU A 99 35.40 -28.28 -5.79
C GLU A 99 36.40 -28.34 -6.95
N LYS A 100 36.38 -27.32 -7.83
CA LYS A 100 37.27 -27.26 -9.00
C LYS A 100 38.39 -26.23 -8.86
N CYS A 101 38.52 -25.59 -7.71
CA CYS A 101 39.55 -24.58 -7.41
C CYS A 101 39.66 -23.47 -8.49
N LEU A 102 38.54 -23.12 -9.13
CA LEU A 102 38.54 -22.10 -10.18
C LEU A 102 38.65 -20.69 -9.58
N SER A 103 39.20 -19.76 -10.34
CA SER A 103 39.13 -18.34 -9.98
C SER A 103 37.70 -17.80 -10.17
N ALA A 104 37.33 -16.76 -9.42
CA ALA A 104 36.00 -16.14 -9.51
C ALA A 104 35.65 -15.71 -10.94
N ALA A 105 36.64 -15.23 -11.70
CA ALA A 105 36.44 -14.85 -13.09
C ALA A 105 36.25 -16.06 -14.02
N ALA A 106 36.96 -17.16 -13.79
CA ALA A 106 36.81 -18.38 -14.59
C ALA A 106 35.46 -19.06 -14.34
N ALA A 107 35.05 -19.20 -13.08
CA ALA A 107 33.76 -19.75 -12.70
C ALA A 107 32.58 -18.89 -13.22
N ALA A 108 32.72 -17.56 -13.18
CA ALA A 108 31.73 -16.63 -13.72
C ALA A 108 31.53 -16.80 -15.24
N LYS A 109 32.62 -16.89 -16.00
CA LYS A 109 32.56 -17.13 -17.45
C LYS A 109 31.88 -18.46 -17.77
N GLN A 110 32.19 -19.52 -17.02
CA GLN A 110 31.58 -20.84 -17.20
C GLN A 110 30.07 -20.83 -16.94
N LEU A 111 29.60 -20.07 -15.95
CA LEU A 111 28.19 -19.96 -15.60
C LEU A 111 27.46 -18.81 -16.30
N ARG A 112 28.13 -18.09 -17.23
CA ARG A 112 27.61 -16.87 -17.87
C ARG A 112 27.11 -15.81 -16.87
N ILE A 113 27.73 -15.78 -15.69
CA ILE A 113 27.50 -14.76 -14.67
C ILE A 113 28.43 -13.59 -14.96
N HIS A 114 27.94 -12.36 -14.74
CA HIS A 114 28.77 -11.20 -14.91
C HIS A 114 29.95 -11.24 -13.92
N VAL A 115 31.19 -11.11 -14.42
CA VAL A 115 32.42 -11.31 -13.65
C VAL A 115 32.46 -10.44 -12.39
N ARG A 116 32.03 -9.17 -12.49
CA ARG A 116 31.97 -8.25 -11.33
C ARG A 116 31.04 -8.74 -10.23
N THR A 117 29.93 -9.39 -10.60
CA THR A 117 28.96 -9.93 -9.64
C THR A 117 29.55 -11.11 -8.89
N ALA A 118 30.18 -12.04 -9.63
CA ALA A 118 30.86 -13.18 -9.04
C ALA A 118 32.04 -12.79 -8.12
N GLN A 119 32.82 -11.78 -8.51
CA GLN A 119 33.87 -11.23 -7.65
C GLN A 119 33.31 -10.58 -6.38
N ASN A 120 32.17 -9.88 -6.47
CA ASN A 120 31.50 -9.33 -5.30
C ASN A 120 30.99 -10.44 -4.37
N TRP A 121 30.44 -11.54 -4.91
CA TRP A 121 30.05 -12.70 -4.11
C TRP A 121 31.24 -13.33 -3.40
N ALA A 122 32.38 -13.50 -4.07
CA ALA A 122 33.59 -14.02 -3.43
C ALA A 122 34.07 -13.11 -2.28
N LYS A 123 34.13 -11.79 -2.52
CA LYS A 123 34.48 -10.81 -1.47
C LYS A 123 33.49 -10.79 -0.30
N GLN A 124 32.21 -11.00 -0.57
CA GLN A 124 31.19 -11.08 0.47
C GLN A 124 31.35 -12.37 1.29
N TYR A 125 31.70 -13.48 0.64
CA TYR A 125 31.97 -14.76 1.28
C TYR A 125 33.14 -14.68 2.24
N GLU A 126 34.22 -14.02 1.83
CA GLU A 126 35.41 -13.78 2.67
C GLU A 126 35.08 -12.97 3.94
N LYS A 127 34.08 -12.09 3.88
CA LYS A 127 33.68 -11.26 5.02
C LYS A 127 32.71 -11.97 5.95
N ASP A 128 31.65 -12.55 5.39
CA ASP A 128 30.59 -13.22 6.12
C ASP A 128 29.90 -14.24 5.19
N PRO A 129 30.21 -15.54 5.32
CA PRO A 129 29.67 -16.58 4.44
C PRO A 129 28.15 -16.74 4.59
N ASP A 130 27.60 -16.47 5.77
CA ASP A 130 26.16 -16.63 6.04
C ASP A 130 25.34 -15.51 5.35
N SER A 131 25.95 -14.34 5.14
CA SER A 131 25.30 -13.17 4.53
C SER A 131 24.96 -13.32 3.05
N ILE A 132 25.56 -14.27 2.33
CA ILE A 132 25.43 -14.40 0.87
C ILE A 132 24.03 -14.83 0.44
N PHE A 133 23.42 -15.71 1.23
CA PHE A 133 22.07 -16.24 0.99
C PHE A 133 21.01 -15.45 1.77
N GLN A 134 21.44 -14.62 2.72
CA GLN A 134 20.54 -13.70 3.39
C GLN A 134 20.11 -12.60 2.41
N ASN A 135 18.92 -12.79 1.84
CA ASN A 135 18.19 -11.68 1.24
C ASN A 135 17.88 -10.69 2.35
N ARG A 136 18.73 -9.67 2.50
CA ARG A 136 18.43 -8.51 3.35
C ARG A 136 17.14 -7.92 2.81
N ARG A 137 16.00 -8.34 3.36
CA ARG A 137 14.76 -7.56 3.30
C ARG A 137 15.21 -6.20 3.78
N LYS A 138 15.08 -5.19 2.91
CA LYS A 138 15.42 -3.82 3.32
C LYS A 138 14.64 -3.60 4.60
N THR A 139 15.33 -3.57 5.73
CA THR A 139 14.73 -3.18 7.00
C THR A 139 14.04 -1.87 6.66
N SER A 140 12.72 -1.82 6.84
CA SER A 140 11.98 -0.58 6.61
C SER A 140 12.74 0.53 7.33
N HIS A 141 12.82 1.70 6.70
CA HIS A 141 13.58 2.82 7.27
C HIS A 141 13.18 2.98 8.74
N PRO A 142 14.12 3.16 9.68
CA PRO A 142 13.79 3.24 11.09
C PRO A 142 12.70 4.30 11.27
N CYS A 143 11.56 3.87 11.83
CA CYS A 143 10.40 4.73 11.98
C CYS A 143 10.77 5.94 12.85
N ILE A 144 10.44 7.15 12.39
CA ILE A 144 10.67 8.40 13.11
C ILE A 144 9.88 8.43 14.44
N LEU A 145 8.79 7.65 14.50
CA LEU A 145 7.96 7.47 15.68
C LEU A 145 8.37 6.19 16.43
N HIS A 146 8.77 6.38 17.68
CA HIS A 146 9.19 5.32 18.63
C HIS A 146 8.03 4.79 19.48
N GLU A 147 8.29 3.75 20.29
CA GLU A 147 7.30 3.11 21.18
C GLU A 147 6.69 4.10 22.19
N ASP A 148 7.45 5.11 22.65
CA ASP A 148 6.96 6.13 23.59
C ASP A 148 5.79 6.95 23.02
N TYR A 149 5.81 7.22 21.70
CA TYR A 149 4.72 7.93 21.03
C TYR A 149 3.46 7.06 21.00
N LYS A 150 3.63 5.74 20.82
CA LYS A 150 2.52 4.80 20.76
C LYS A 150 1.78 4.71 22.09
N SER A 151 2.48 4.68 23.23
CA SER A 151 1.81 4.69 24.55
C SER A 151 0.97 5.95 24.75
N VAL A 152 1.51 7.12 24.40
CA VAL A 152 0.79 8.41 24.54
C VAL A 152 -0.44 8.48 23.64
N ILE A 153 -0.34 7.95 22.41
CA ILE A 153 -1.46 7.88 21.47
C ILE A 153 -2.55 6.97 22.01
N LEU A 154 -2.19 5.77 22.48
CA LEU A 154 -3.16 4.78 22.98
C LEU A 154 -3.90 5.31 24.21
N GLU A 155 -3.18 5.83 25.20
CA GLU A 155 -3.78 6.42 26.41
C GLU A 155 -4.75 7.54 26.06
N TYR A 156 -4.38 8.43 25.12
CA TYR A 156 -5.25 9.54 24.73
C TYR A 156 -6.51 9.10 23.99
N ILE A 157 -6.42 8.07 23.16
CA ILE A 157 -7.57 7.51 22.42
C ILE A 157 -8.48 6.72 23.36
N ASP A 158 -7.90 6.00 24.32
CA ASP A 158 -8.67 5.25 25.33
C ASP A 158 -9.46 6.22 26.24
N GLU A 159 -8.89 7.38 26.58
CA GLU A 159 -9.61 8.45 27.27
C GLU A 159 -10.73 9.08 26.42
N ASN A 160 -10.50 9.24 25.11
CA ASN A 160 -11.42 9.93 24.19
C ASN A 160 -11.53 9.20 22.84
N PRO A 161 -12.42 8.20 22.70
CA PRO A 161 -12.49 7.37 21.49
C PRO A 161 -12.95 8.12 20.23
N SER A 162 -13.57 9.28 20.38
CA SER A 162 -14.01 10.15 19.27
C SER A 162 -12.96 11.19 18.85
N VAL A 163 -11.74 11.11 19.38
CA VAL A 163 -10.67 12.07 19.12
C VAL A 163 -10.29 12.14 17.64
N VAL A 164 -10.03 13.36 17.15
CA VAL A 164 -9.61 13.57 15.75
C VAL A 164 -8.09 13.43 15.65
N LEU A 165 -7.59 12.87 14.54
CA LEU A 165 -6.14 12.72 14.29
C LEU A 165 -5.36 14.03 14.44
N ASP A 166 -5.98 15.16 14.11
CA ASP A 166 -5.39 16.50 14.27
C ASP A 166 -5.14 16.88 15.74
N GLU A 167 -6.03 16.45 16.63
CA GLU A 167 -5.90 16.66 18.08
C GLU A 167 -4.80 15.77 18.64
N VAL A 168 -4.72 14.52 18.19
CA VAL A 168 -3.62 13.59 18.53
C VAL A 168 -2.28 14.21 18.11
N MET A 169 -2.20 14.73 16.88
CA MET A 169 -1.00 15.41 16.38
C MET A 169 -0.63 16.63 17.23
N LYS A 170 -1.62 17.40 17.70
CA LYS A 170 -1.40 18.57 18.56
C LYS A 170 -0.88 18.16 19.94
N LYS A 171 -1.47 17.13 20.56
CA LYS A 171 -1.00 16.58 21.85
C LYS A 171 0.44 16.05 21.73
N LEU A 172 0.76 15.34 20.66
CA LEU A 172 2.11 14.85 20.40
C LEU A 172 3.13 15.97 20.24
N LYS A 173 2.81 17.05 19.51
CA LYS A 173 3.70 18.21 19.40
C LYS A 173 3.89 18.97 20.72
N GLN A 174 2.89 18.93 21.59
CA GLN A 174 2.96 19.55 22.90
C GLN A 174 3.88 18.78 23.85
N ILE A 175 3.83 17.44 23.82
CA ILE A 175 4.69 16.57 24.63
C ILE A 175 6.09 16.48 24.04
N PHE A 176 6.19 16.37 22.71
CA PHE A 176 7.44 16.23 21.96
C PHE A 176 7.66 17.45 21.07
N THR A 177 8.28 18.48 21.63
CA THR A 177 8.48 19.79 20.98
C THR A 177 9.35 19.74 19.72
N GLU A 178 10.19 18.71 19.57
CA GLU A 178 11.06 18.50 18.39
C GLU A 178 10.39 17.65 17.29
N LEU A 179 9.16 17.17 17.50
CA LEU A 179 8.52 16.23 16.60
C LEU A 179 8.06 16.91 15.30
N LYS A 180 8.80 16.68 14.22
CA LYS A 180 8.43 17.10 12.86
C LYS A 180 7.84 15.95 12.05
N VAL A 181 6.59 15.61 12.34
CA VAL A 181 5.84 14.54 11.64
C VAL A 181 4.70 15.16 10.83
N SER A 182 4.39 14.58 9.66
CA SER A 182 3.23 14.98 8.84
C SER A 182 1.97 14.23 9.29
N LYS A 183 0.77 14.74 8.93
CA LYS A 183 -0.49 14.06 9.25
C LYS A 183 -0.57 12.64 8.65
N SER A 184 -0.06 12.44 7.43
CA SER A 184 -0.05 11.13 6.78
C SER A 184 0.88 10.15 7.48
N THR A 185 2.08 10.57 7.88
CA THR A 185 3.00 9.70 8.63
C THR A 185 2.43 9.31 9.99
N LEU A 186 1.71 10.21 10.66
CA LEU A 186 1.00 9.88 11.89
C LEU A 186 -0.16 8.90 11.62
N PHE A 187 -0.92 9.11 10.56
CA PHE A 187 -2.00 8.20 10.15
C PHE A 187 -1.48 6.77 9.90
N ASP A 188 -0.41 6.65 9.11
CA ASP A 188 0.21 5.35 8.81
C ASP A 188 0.73 4.70 10.09
N PHE A 189 1.34 5.47 10.99
CA PHE A 189 1.82 4.96 12.27
C PHE A 189 0.69 4.44 13.17
N VAL A 190 -0.40 5.21 13.30
CA VAL A 190 -1.58 4.79 14.07
C VAL A 190 -2.19 3.50 13.51
N LYS A 191 -2.22 3.38 12.17
CA LYS A 191 -2.76 2.21 11.48
C LYS A 191 -1.85 0.97 11.60
N GLU A 192 -0.55 1.13 11.36
CA GLU A 192 0.41 0.00 11.29
C GLU A 192 0.99 -0.39 12.66
N HIS A 193 1.24 0.58 13.54
CA HIS A 193 1.94 0.35 14.80
C HIS A 193 1.01 0.36 16.02
N CYS A 194 -0.07 1.13 15.99
CA CYS A 194 -1.10 1.09 17.04
C CYS A 194 -2.24 0.10 16.74
N ASN A 195 -2.29 -0.48 15.52
CA ASN A 195 -3.36 -1.38 15.06
C ASN A 195 -4.77 -0.78 15.18
N LEU A 196 -4.89 0.54 15.00
CA LEU A 196 -6.16 1.25 15.09
C LEU A 196 -6.74 1.49 13.69
N SER A 197 -8.07 1.41 13.60
CA SER A 197 -8.81 1.81 12.40
C SER A 197 -9.38 3.21 12.60
N LEU A 198 -9.02 4.12 11.71
CA LEU A 198 -9.51 5.49 11.71
C LEU A 198 -10.62 5.62 10.67
N LYS A 199 -11.77 6.16 11.08
CA LYS A 199 -12.88 6.46 10.18
C LYS A 199 -12.85 7.92 9.75
N LYS A 200 -13.26 8.20 8.52
CA LYS A 200 -13.45 9.57 8.04
C LYS A 200 -14.85 10.04 8.43
N ALA A 201 -14.94 11.05 9.28
CA ALA A 201 -16.22 11.70 9.57
C ALA A 201 -16.60 12.62 8.40
N ARG A 202 -17.87 12.55 7.97
CA ARG A 202 -18.46 13.53 7.04
C ARG A 202 -19.44 14.37 7.83
N LEU A 203 -19.33 15.69 7.68
CA LEU A 203 -20.27 16.63 8.28
C LEU A 203 -21.45 16.82 7.33
N GLN A 204 -22.67 16.66 7.85
CA GLN A 204 -23.91 16.95 7.13
C GLN A 204 -24.62 18.09 7.87
N PRO A 205 -25.28 19.02 7.15
CA PRO A 205 -26.12 20.04 7.77
C PRO A 205 -27.18 19.39 8.65
N ILE A 206 -27.40 19.92 9.85
CA ILE A 206 -28.39 19.36 10.80
C ILE A 206 -29.79 19.43 10.22
N ASP A 207 -30.08 20.51 9.49
CA ASP A 207 -31.35 20.69 8.77
C ASP A 207 -31.63 19.54 7.81
N ARG A 208 -30.62 18.82 7.31
CA ARG A 208 -30.88 17.63 6.49
C ARG A 208 -31.63 16.54 7.25
N ASN A 209 -31.50 16.47 8.57
CA ASN A 209 -32.24 15.53 9.42
C ASN A 209 -33.32 16.24 10.25
N SER A 210 -33.70 17.48 9.92
CA SER A 210 -34.86 18.09 10.53
C SER A 210 -36.13 17.35 10.11
N GLU A 211 -37.11 17.30 11.00
CA GLU A 211 -38.37 16.58 10.78
C GLU A 211 -39.08 17.11 9.52
N GLU A 212 -39.05 18.43 9.32
CA GLU A 212 -39.57 19.12 8.12
C GLU A 212 -38.91 18.63 6.81
N LYS A 213 -37.58 18.52 6.78
CA LYS A 213 -36.80 18.08 5.61
C LYS A 213 -36.89 16.58 5.36
N ILE A 214 -37.26 15.79 6.37
CA ILE A 214 -37.56 14.36 6.23
C ILE A 214 -38.96 14.20 5.64
N GLN A 215 -39.95 14.99 6.10
CA GLN A 215 -41.29 15.03 5.54
C GLN A 215 -41.27 15.41 4.05
N GLU A 216 -40.54 16.48 3.67
CA GLU A 216 -40.38 16.93 2.26
C GLU A 216 -39.85 15.84 1.30
N ARG A 217 -39.25 14.76 1.78
CA ARG A 217 -38.75 13.65 0.94
C ARG A 217 -39.73 12.50 0.81
N LEU A 218 -40.68 12.40 1.73
CA LEU A 218 -41.69 11.34 1.73
C LEU A 218 -42.90 11.72 0.87
N ASP A 219 -43.14 13.02 0.69
CA ASP A 219 -44.12 13.60 -0.24
C ASP A 219 -43.60 13.66 -1.69
#